data_AF-A0A2D5TGB2-F1
#
_entry.id   AF-A0A2D5TGB2-F1
#
_cell.length_a   1.000
_cell.length_b   1.000
_cell.length_c   1.000
_cell.angle_alpha   90.00
_cell.angle_beta   90.00
_cell.angle_gamma   90.00
#
_symmetry.space_group_name_H-M   'P 1'
#
loop_
_entity.id
_entity.type
_entity.pdbx_description
1 polymer ?
#
loop_
_entity_poly.entity_id
_entity_poly.type
_entity_poly.pdbx_seq_one_letter_code
_entity_poly.pdbx_strand_id
1 'polypeptide(L)'
;METEHCLAFRDIQPMRPEHVLVIPKGPYLNYDHFALTASDEEIVDLTRTIGKVCEAIGVSPNAGDGYRLISNAGKHGIQEVPHLHIHILGGASAGRMVERS
;
A
#
# COMPACT_ATOMS: atom_id res chain seq x y z
N MET A 1 8.92 6.83 5.54
CA MET A 1 10.02 6.66 4.56
C MET A 1 9.69 7.52 3.36
N GLU A 2 10.69 8.14 2.75
CA GLU A 2 10.50 8.96 1.55
C GLU A 2 11.59 8.61 0.54
N THR A 3 11.20 8.56 -0.74
CA THR A 3 12.09 8.37 -1.89
C THR A 3 11.85 9.51 -2.89
N GLU A 4 12.48 9.46 -4.06
CA GLU A 4 12.24 10.43 -5.12
C GLU A 4 10.77 10.42 -5.57
N HIS A 5 10.18 9.23 -5.78
CA HIS A 5 8.84 9.11 -6.34
C HIS A 5 7.77 8.70 -5.33
N CYS A 6 8.13 8.31 -4.10
CA CYS A 6 7.17 7.75 -3.14
C CYS A 6 7.26 8.37 -1.75
N LEU A 7 6.14 8.29 -1.03
CA LEU A 7 6.05 8.59 0.39
C LEU A 7 5.35 7.44 1.12
N ALA A 8 5.90 7.04 2.26
CA ALA A 8 5.32 6.02 3.13
C ALA A 8 5.21 6.52 4.57
N PHE A 9 4.02 6.38 5.15
CA PHE A 9 3.69 6.90 6.47
C PHE A 9 2.64 6.03 7.17
N ARG A 10 2.64 6.05 8.51
CA ARG A 10 1.63 5.33 9.29
C ARG A 10 0.28 6.00 9.11
N ASP A 11 -0.75 5.19 8.96
CA ASP A 11 -2.12 5.69 8.95
C ASP A 11 -2.46 6.31 10.33
N ILE A 12 -3.14 7.45 10.33
CA ILE A 12 -3.58 8.12 11.56
C ILE A 12 -4.75 7.39 12.24
N GLN A 13 -5.47 6.55 11.50
CA GLN A 13 -6.55 5.70 11.96
C GLN A 13 -6.24 4.23 11.61
N PRO A 14 -5.29 3.60 12.34
CA PRO A 14 -4.80 2.28 11.99
C PRO A 14 -5.88 1.20 12.15
N MET A 15 -6.10 0.41 11.10
CA MET A 15 -7.00 -0.75 11.12
C MET A 15 -6.33 -2.02 11.65
N ARG A 16 -5.00 -1.99 11.81
CA ARG A 16 -4.14 -3.06 12.31
C ARG A 16 -2.92 -2.46 13.04
N PRO A 17 -2.24 -3.21 13.94
CA PRO A 17 -1.07 -2.71 14.66
C PRO A 17 -0.02 -2.11 13.73
N GLU A 18 0.25 -2.79 12.61
CA GLU A 18 1.01 -2.22 11.51
C GLU A 18 0.04 -1.83 10.39
N HIS A 19 -0.27 -0.54 10.31
CA HIS A 19 -1.01 0.05 9.18
C HIS A 19 -0.19 1.20 8.59
N VAL A 20 0.41 0.94 7.42
CA VAL A 20 1.22 1.92 6.69
C VAL A 20 0.62 2.13 5.30
N LEU A 21 0.57 3.38 4.87
CA LEU A 21 0.23 3.76 3.51
C LEU A 21 1.52 4.02 2.73
N VAL A 22 1.60 3.52 1.49
CA VAL A 22 2.62 3.90 0.51
C VAL A 22 1.93 4.53 -0.69
N ILE A 23 2.33 5.74 -1.04
CA ILE A 23 1.73 6.52 -2.12
C ILE A 23 2.83 6.97 -3.11
N PRO A 24 2.57 7.00 -4.42
CA PRO A 24 3.41 7.74 -5.35
C PRO A 24 3.19 9.25 -5.15
N LYS A 25 4.22 10.07 -5.39
CA LYS A 25 4.09 11.54 -5.36
C LYS A 25 3.37 12.08 -6.60
N GLY A 26 3.37 11.32 -7.70
CA GLY A 26 2.63 11.64 -8.92
C GLY A 26 1.10 11.59 -8.74
N PRO A 27 0.33 12.23 -9.64
CA PRO A 27 -1.12 12.42 -9.50
C PRO A 27 -1.94 11.20 -9.96
N TYR A 28 -1.53 10.00 -9.57
CA TYR A 28 -2.21 8.76 -9.96
C TYR A 28 -3.46 8.55 -9.11
N LEU A 29 -4.57 8.22 -9.75
CA LEU A 29 -5.86 8.07 -9.08
C LEU A 29 -5.95 6.75 -8.33
N ASN A 30 -5.57 5.65 -8.98
CA ASN A 30 -5.70 4.29 -8.51
C ASN A 30 -4.65 3.41 -9.22
N TYR A 31 -4.65 2.10 -8.94
CA TYR A 31 -3.58 1.21 -9.38
C TYR A 31 -3.54 1.01 -10.90
N ASP A 32 -4.68 0.92 -11.58
CA ASP A 32 -4.75 0.78 -13.03
C ASP A 32 -4.32 2.06 -13.75
N HIS A 33 -4.73 3.25 -13.27
CA HIS A 33 -4.22 4.51 -13.81
C HIS A 33 -2.69 4.59 -13.67
N PHE A 34 -2.14 4.23 -12.51
CA PHE A 34 -0.69 4.17 -12.30
C PHE A 34 -0.01 3.20 -13.27
N ALA A 35 -0.47 1.95 -13.33
CA ALA A 35 0.15 0.91 -14.14
C ALA A 35 0.17 1.23 -15.65
N LEU A 36 -0.78 2.02 -16.15
CA LEU A 36 -0.89 2.38 -17.56
C LEU A 36 -0.15 3.68 -17.94
N THR A 37 0.16 4.54 -16.97
CA THR A 37 0.61 5.93 -17.27
C THR A 37 1.87 6.36 -16.52
N ALA A 38 2.29 5.62 -15.50
CA ALA A 38 3.53 5.90 -14.79
C ALA A 38 4.76 5.55 -15.64
N SER A 39 5.86 6.24 -15.35
CA SER A 39 7.17 5.88 -15.90
C SER A 39 7.69 4.57 -15.30
N ASP A 40 8.64 3.93 -15.99
CA ASP A 40 9.30 2.73 -15.49
C ASP A 40 10.00 3.00 -14.14
N GLU A 41 10.59 4.19 -13.98
CA GLU A 41 11.25 4.64 -12.75
C GLU A 41 10.27 4.72 -11.57
N GLU A 42 9.09 5.30 -11.78
CA GLU A 42 8.05 5.39 -10.75
C GLU A 42 7.51 4.01 -10.36
N ILE A 43 7.29 3.12 -11.33
CA ILE A 43 6.84 1.74 -11.11
C ILE A 43 7.85 0.98 -10.27
N VAL A 44 9.13 1.08 -10.62
CA VAL A 44 10.23 0.42 -9.89
C VAL A 44 10.34 0.99 -8.48
N ASP A 45 10.31 2.31 -8.31
CA ASP A 45 10.47 2.94 -7.00
C ASP A 45 9.29 2.63 -6.06
N LEU A 46 8.05 2.65 -6.54
CA LEU A 46 6.87 2.26 -5.74
C LEU A 46 6.99 0.81 -5.28
N THR A 47 7.31 -0.10 -6.20
CA THR A 47 7.44 -1.53 -5.92
C THR A 47 8.54 -1.80 -4.88
N ARG A 48 9.70 -1.13 -5.02
CA ARG A 48 10.81 -1.27 -4.07
C ARG A 48 10.52 -0.62 -2.73
N THR A 49 9.83 0.52 -2.71
CA THR A 49 9.43 1.20 -1.49
C THR A 49 8.49 0.34 -0.65
N ILE A 50 7.49 -0.31 -1.27
CA ILE A 50 6.60 -1.26 -0.57
C ILE A 50 7.41 -2.36 0.13
N GLY A 51 8.36 -2.99 -0.58
CA GLY A 51 9.21 -4.03 0.00
C GLY A 51 10.05 -3.54 1.19
N LYS A 52 10.69 -2.37 1.06
CA LYS A 52 11.47 -1.74 2.14
C LYS A 52 10.61 -1.39 3.35
N VAL A 53 9.37 -0.96 3.13
CA VAL A 53 8.43 -0.67 4.23
C VAL A 53 8.05 -1.96 4.95
N CYS A 54 7.72 -3.03 4.24
CA CYS A 54 7.41 -4.32 4.85
C CYS A 54 8.57 -4.87 5.71
N GLU A 55 9.81 -4.70 5.25
CA GLU A 55 11.00 -5.03 6.04
C GLU A 55 11.12 -4.13 7.29
N ALA A 56 10.96 -2.82 7.12
CA ALA A 56 11.11 -1.85 8.22
C ALA A 56 10.06 -2.00 9.33
N ILE A 57 8.84 -2.44 9.01
CA ILE A 57 7.79 -2.69 10.01
C ILE A 57 7.77 -4.15 10.51
N GLY A 58 8.74 -4.97 10.11
CA GLY A 58 8.90 -6.33 10.64
C GLY A 58 7.81 -7.32 10.22
N VAL A 59 7.20 -7.15 9.04
CA VAL A 59 6.18 -8.07 8.51
C VAL A 59 6.67 -8.92 7.35
N SER A 60 7.93 -8.71 6.93
CA SER A 60 8.56 -9.47 5.84
C SER A 60 8.81 -10.93 6.24
N PRO A 61 9.02 -11.84 5.27
CA PRO A 61 9.16 -13.28 5.53
C PRO A 61 10.24 -13.67 6.56
N ASN A 62 11.24 -12.83 6.76
CA ASN A 62 12.35 -13.09 7.69
C ASN A 62 12.18 -12.38 9.04
N ALA A 63 11.11 -11.60 9.23
CA ALA A 63 10.93 -10.72 10.39
C ALA A 63 9.57 -10.82 11.08
N GLY A 64 8.54 -11.37 10.42
CA GLY A 64 7.22 -11.52 11.04
C GLY A 64 6.26 -12.41 10.27
N ASP A 65 5.01 -12.41 10.73
CA ASP A 65 3.97 -13.37 10.29
C ASP A 65 3.20 -12.92 9.03
N GLY A 66 3.80 -12.04 8.22
CA GLY A 66 3.22 -11.55 6.97
C GLY A 66 2.28 -10.35 7.11
N TYR A 67 1.62 -10.01 5.99
CA TYR A 67 0.81 -8.81 5.82
C TYR A 67 -0.22 -8.98 4.70
N ARG A 68 -1.19 -8.06 4.63
CA ARG A 68 -2.07 -7.86 3.47
C ARG A 68 -1.73 -6.55 2.77
N LEU A 69 -1.58 -6.60 1.45
CA LEU A 69 -1.54 -5.43 0.58
C LEU A 69 -2.93 -5.18 0.00
N ILE A 70 -3.42 -3.93 0.09
CA ILE A 70 -4.70 -3.53 -0.49
C ILE A 70 -4.51 -2.21 -1.25
N SER A 71 -5.05 -2.14 -2.46
CA SER A 71 -5.32 -0.89 -3.17
C SER A 71 -6.78 -0.88 -3.54
N ASN A 72 -7.49 0.18 -3.17
CA ASN A 72 -8.90 0.35 -3.48
C ASN A 72 -9.07 1.23 -4.72
N ALA A 73 -10.05 0.93 -5.57
CA ALA A 73 -10.33 1.68 -6.79
C ALA A 73 -11.82 1.97 -6.94
N GLY A 74 -12.16 3.25 -7.07
CA GLY A 74 -13.53 3.73 -7.30
C GLY A 74 -14.54 3.30 -6.23
N LYS A 75 -15.83 3.39 -6.58
CA LYS A 75 -16.94 3.15 -5.65
C LYS A 75 -17.00 1.71 -5.13
N HIS A 76 -16.79 0.73 -6.00
CA HIS A 76 -16.89 -0.70 -5.64
C HIS A 76 -15.68 -1.19 -4.85
N GLY A 77 -14.51 -0.57 -5.05
CA GLY A 77 -13.33 -0.79 -4.22
C GLY A 77 -13.36 -0.02 -2.91
N ILE A 78 -14.33 0.87 -2.67
CA ILE A 78 -14.40 1.74 -1.49
C ILE A 78 -13.16 2.65 -1.40
N GLN A 79 -12.87 3.34 -2.51
CA GLN A 79 -11.82 4.35 -2.54
C GLN A 79 -12.35 5.69 -2.02
N GLU A 80 -11.86 6.13 -0.86
CA GLU A 80 -12.29 7.39 -0.24
C GLU A 80 -11.53 8.60 -0.79
N VAL A 81 -10.20 8.47 -0.93
CA VAL A 81 -9.33 9.51 -1.50
C VAL A 81 -8.95 9.13 -2.93
N PRO A 82 -9.21 9.99 -3.94
CA PRO A 82 -8.92 9.71 -5.34
C PRO A 82 -7.43 9.93 -5.68
N HIS A 83 -6.56 9.27 -4.91
CA HIS A 83 -5.11 9.21 -5.12
C HIS A 83 -4.64 7.80 -4.76
N LEU A 84 -3.72 7.22 -5.52
CA LEU A 84 -3.24 5.86 -5.30
C LEU A 84 -2.57 5.76 -3.94
N HIS A 85 -3.10 4.89 -3.09
CA HIS A 85 -2.48 4.51 -1.84
C HIS A 85 -2.56 3.01 -1.65
N ILE A 86 -1.41 2.43 -1.29
CA ILE A 86 -1.26 1.02 -0.97
C ILE A 86 -1.28 0.87 0.53
N HIS A 87 -2.29 0.20 1.05
CA HIS A 87 -2.34 -0.20 2.45
C HIS A 87 -1.47 -1.43 2.67
N ILE A 88 -0.56 -1.35 3.64
CA ILE A 88 0.16 -2.49 4.21
C ILE A 88 -0.42 -2.72 5.61
N LEU A 89 -1.10 -3.85 5.78
CA LEU A 89 -1.79 -4.24 7.00
C LEU A 89 -1.12 -5.48 7.61
N GLY A 90 -0.49 -5.35 8.77
CA GLY A 90 0.23 -6.42 9.46
C GLY A 90 0.13 -6.35 10.99
N GLY A 91 0.88 -7.22 11.67
CA GLY A 91 0.89 -7.31 13.14
C GLY A 91 -0.32 -8.01 13.75
N ALA A 92 -1.30 -8.44 12.95
CA ALA A 92 -2.39 -9.32 13.34
C ALA A 92 -3.05 -9.96 12.10
N SER A 93 -3.83 -11.02 12.30
CA SER A 93 -4.55 -11.68 11.21
C SER A 93 -5.45 -10.71 10.43
N ALA A 94 -5.33 -10.73 9.10
CA ALA A 94 -6.13 -9.90 8.21
C ALA A 94 -7.56 -10.45 8.00
N GLY A 95 -7.88 -11.64 8.50
CA GLY A 95 -9.19 -12.27 8.35
C GLY A 95 -9.46 -12.76 6.92
N ARG A 96 -10.74 -12.92 6.54
CA ARG A 96 -11.13 -13.40 5.20
C ARG A 96 -10.75 -12.41 4.10
N MET A 97 -10.61 -12.90 2.87
CA MET A 97 -10.20 -12.10 1.71
C MET A 97 -11.30 -11.14 1.25
N VAL A 98 -12.53 -11.65 1.08
CA VAL A 98 -13.73 -10.87 0.75
C VAL A 98 -14.91 -11.49 1.52
N GLU A 99 -15.88 -10.67 1.92
CA GLU A 99 -17.15 -11.16 2.45
C GLU A 99 -17.89 -11.98 1.39
N ARG A 100 -18.58 -13.03 1.81
CA ARG A 100 -19.46 -13.79 0.92
C ARG A 100 -20.79 -13.05 0.84
N SER A 101 -21.12 -12.53 -0.33
CA SER A 101 -22.46 -12.03 -0.67
C SER A 101 -23.47 -13.17 -0.78
#